data_AF-A0A2V7YCL1-F1
#
_entry.id   AF-A0A2V7YCL1-F1
#
_cell.length_a   1.000
_cell.length_b   1.000
_cell.length_c   1.000
_cell.angle_alpha   90.00
_cell.angle_beta   90.00
_cell.angle_gamma   90.00
#
_symmetry.space_group_name_H-M   'P 1'
#
loop_
_entity.id
_entity.type
_entity.pdbx_description
1 polymer ?
#
loop_
_entity_poly.entity_id
_entity_poly.type
_entity_poly.pdbx_seq_one_letter_code
_entity_poly.pdbx_strand_id
1 'polypeptide(L)'
;MENKDSLYFFPDQRITEQEFLHLLHQGTPEQRAWVISHLLRYAQWDDIWTYVTRDEVRDVFPALDLPESLRQAWGRMLKVEAPVG
;
A
#
# COMPACT_ATOMS: atom_id res chain seq x y z
N MET A 1 -8.75 14.63 22.26
CA MET A 1 -9.84 13.91 21.55
C MET A 1 -9.21 13.34 20.30
N GLU A 2 -8.63 12.14 20.41
CA GLU A 2 -7.98 11.49 19.27
C GLU A 2 -9.06 10.91 18.37
N ASN A 3 -9.15 11.42 17.14
CA ASN A 3 -10.07 10.92 16.13
C ASN A 3 -9.73 9.46 15.86
N LYS A 4 -10.51 8.55 16.46
CA LYS A 4 -10.49 7.10 16.18
C LYS A 4 -11.19 6.81 14.85
N ASP A 5 -10.94 7.63 13.83
CA ASP A 5 -11.40 7.32 12.48
C ASP A 5 -10.42 6.31 11.91
N SER A 6 -10.91 5.08 11.76
CA SER A 6 -10.20 4.05 11.05
C SER A 6 -9.98 4.53 9.62
N LEU A 7 -8.83 4.20 9.05
CA LEU A 7 -8.50 4.57 7.69
C LEU A 7 -9.57 4.01 6.74
N TYR A 8 -10.17 4.87 5.93
CA TYR A 8 -11.29 4.50 5.04
C TYR A 8 -10.93 3.38 4.05
N PHE A 9 -9.63 3.25 3.74
CA PHE A 9 -9.08 2.21 2.87
C PHE A 9 -8.88 0.86 3.55
N PHE A 10 -9.30 0.73 4.81
CA PHE A 10 -9.49 -0.55 5.51
C PHE A 10 -10.98 -0.74 5.83
N PRO A 11 -11.81 -1.14 4.85
CA PRO A 11 -13.24 -1.32 5.08
C PRO A 11 -13.55 -2.53 5.99
N ASP A 12 -12.70 -3.56 5.96
CA ASP A 12 -12.89 -4.81 6.70
C ASP A 12 -12.28 -4.76 8.12
N GLN A 13 -11.34 -3.84 8.35
CA GLN A 13 -10.58 -3.76 9.60
C GLN A 13 -10.51 -2.35 10.15
N ARG A 14 -10.65 -2.22 11.48
CA ARG A 14 -10.43 -0.94 12.16
C ARG A 14 -8.95 -0.69 12.38
N ILE A 15 -8.24 -0.31 11.32
CA ILE A 15 -6.84 0.14 11.38
C ILE A 15 -6.84 1.67 11.51
N THR A 16 -6.20 2.20 12.56
CA THR A 16 -5.97 3.65 12.68
C THR A 16 -4.71 4.06 11.91
N GLU A 17 -4.58 5.35 11.61
CA GLU A 17 -3.38 5.88 10.96
C GLU A 17 -2.10 5.53 11.73
N GLN A 18 -2.10 5.65 13.06
CA GLN A 18 -0.94 5.34 13.89
C GLN A 18 -0.55 3.86 13.80
N GLU A 19 -1.53 2.95 13.85
CA GLU A 19 -1.28 1.51 13.68
C GLU A 19 -0.77 1.20 12.28
N PHE A 20 -1.34 1.83 11.25
CA PHE A 20 -0.88 1.68 9.88
C PHE A 20 0.59 2.12 9.73
N LEU A 21 0.95 3.30 10.24
CA LEU A 21 2.33 3.81 10.21
C LEU A 21 3.27 2.92 11.02
N HIS A 22 2.80 2.39 12.16
CA HIS A 22 3.57 1.44 12.96
C HIS A 22 3.87 0.16 12.17
N LEU A 23 2.86 -0.43 11.52
CA LEU A 23 3.04 -1.62 10.67
C LEU A 23 3.90 -1.34 9.43
N LEU A 24 3.79 -0.13 8.86
CA LEU A 24 4.55 0.29 7.70
C LEU A 24 6.06 0.43 8.02
N HIS A 25 6.41 1.02 9.16
CA HIS A 25 7.79 1.37 9.51
C HIS A 25 8.47 0.42 10.50
N GLN A 26 7.71 -0.26 11.34
CA GLN A 26 8.21 -1.16 12.40
C GLN A 26 7.71 -2.60 12.23
N GLY A 27 6.75 -2.84 11.34
CA GLY A 27 6.25 -4.18 11.05
C GLY A 27 7.23 -5.04 10.27
N THR A 28 6.93 -6.34 10.22
CA THR A 28 7.68 -7.28 9.38
C THR A 28 7.46 -6.98 7.88
N PRO A 29 8.34 -7.46 6.99
CA PRO A 29 8.16 -7.30 5.54
C PRO A 29 6.79 -7.76 5.04
N GLU A 30 6.25 -8.83 5.63
CA GLU A 30 4.91 -9.35 5.32
C GLU A 30 3.80 -8.38 5.76
N GLN A 31 3.88 -7.84 6.99
CA GLN A 31 2.92 -6.86 7.48
C GLN A 31 2.96 -5.58 6.64
N ARG A 32 4.17 -5.13 6.29
CA ARG A 32 4.40 -3.96 5.44
C ARG A 32 3.80 -4.16 4.05
N ALA A 33 4.06 -5.30 3.41
CA ALA A 33 3.44 -5.63 2.12
C ALA A 33 1.91 -5.71 2.22
N TRP A 34 1.38 -6.26 3.31
CA TRP A 34 -0.06 -6.36 3.54
C TRP A 34 -0.75 -5.00 3.70
N VAL A 35 -0.20 -4.08 4.50
CA VAL A 35 -0.77 -2.72 4.67
C VAL A 35 -0.68 -1.90 3.38
N ILE A 36 0.44 -2.01 2.64
CA ILE A 36 0.62 -1.33 1.36
C ILE A 36 -0.35 -1.91 0.32
N SER A 37 -0.58 -3.23 0.32
CA SER A 37 -1.55 -3.85 -0.59
C SER A 37 -2.97 -3.31 -0.37
N HIS A 38 -3.38 -3.08 0.88
CA HIS A 38 -4.66 -2.45 1.20
C HIS A 38 -4.71 -0.99 0.78
N LEU A 39 -3.67 -0.23 1.08
CA LEU A 39 -3.53 1.17 0.67
C LEU A 39 -3.70 1.30 -0.85
N LEU A 40 -2.97 0.52 -1.66
CA LEU A 40 -3.03 0.58 -3.11
C LEU A 40 -4.35 0.06 -3.72
N ARG A 41 -5.11 -0.74 -2.96
CA ARG A 41 -6.39 -1.31 -3.40
C ARG A 41 -7.56 -0.37 -3.17
N TYR A 42 -7.55 0.38 -2.07
CA TYR A 42 -8.72 1.16 -1.65
C TYR A 42 -8.47 2.66 -1.49
N ALA A 43 -7.23 3.08 -1.22
CA ALA A 43 -6.94 4.50 -1.03
C ALA A 43 -6.97 5.26 -2.36
N GLN A 44 -7.30 6.54 -2.26
CA GLN A 44 -7.24 7.45 -3.39
C GLN A 44 -5.79 7.68 -3.82
N TRP A 45 -5.60 7.95 -5.10
CA TRP A 45 -4.29 8.16 -5.70
C TRP A 45 -3.42 9.18 -4.95
N ASP A 46 -4.01 10.31 -4.57
CA ASP A 46 -3.31 11.40 -3.88
C ASP A 46 -2.88 10.99 -2.46
N ASP A 47 -3.75 10.29 -1.73
CA ASP A 47 -3.48 9.79 -0.37
C ASP A 47 -2.36 8.76 -0.35
N ILE A 48 -2.24 7.90 -1.37
CA ILE A 48 -1.22 6.85 -1.42
C ILE A 48 0.18 7.47 -1.23
N TRP A 49 0.45 8.59 -1.88
CA TRP A 49 1.75 9.26 -1.83
C TRP A 49 2.00 10.01 -0.52
N THR A 50 0.97 10.24 0.29
CA THR A 50 1.10 10.78 1.65
C THR A 50 1.73 9.77 2.61
N TYR A 51 1.52 8.47 2.37
CA TYR A 51 1.98 7.40 3.25
C TYR A 51 3.23 6.70 2.75
N VAL A 52 3.32 6.44 1.44
CA VAL A 52 4.41 5.67 0.84
C VAL A 52 5.04 6.43 -0.31
N THR A 53 6.33 6.21 -0.53
CA THR A 53 7.01 6.77 -1.70
C THR A 53 6.96 5.79 -2.87
N ARG A 54 7.17 6.31 -4.08
CA ARG A 54 7.25 5.49 -5.29
C ARG A 54 8.33 4.42 -5.22
N ASP A 55 9.45 4.73 -4.58
CA ASP A 55 10.56 3.79 -4.43
C ASP A 55 10.21 2.64 -3.48
N GLU A 56 9.60 2.99 -2.35
CA GLU A 56 9.11 2.03 -1.35
C GLU A 56 8.09 1.09 -1.97
N VAL A 57 7.10 1.62 -2.69
CA VAL A 57 6.09 0.82 -3.39
C VAL A 57 6.74 -0.10 -4.41
N ARG A 58 7.76 0.36 -5.15
CA ARG A 58 8.49 -0.44 -6.13
C ARG A 58 9.28 -1.57 -5.48
N ASP A 59 9.93 -1.31 -4.35
CA ASP A 59 10.70 -2.29 -3.60
C ASP A 59 9.81 -3.42 -3.06
N VAL A 60 8.66 -3.06 -2.48
CA VAL A 60 7.71 -4.05 -1.95
C VAL A 60 6.81 -4.66 -3.03
N PHE A 61 6.73 -4.05 -4.22
CA PHE A 61 5.87 -4.45 -5.34
C PHE A 61 5.87 -5.97 -5.66
N PRO A 62 7.03 -6.66 -5.72
CA PRO A 62 7.06 -8.11 -5.93
C PRO A 62 6.31 -8.90 -4.85
N ALA A 63 6.29 -8.42 -3.61
CA ALA A 63 5.68 -9.05 -2.44
C ALA A 63 4.22 -8.63 -2.18
N LEU A 64 3.68 -7.68 -2.94
CA LEU A 64 2.31 -7.21 -2.75
C LEU A 64 1.28 -8.23 -3.21
N ASP A 65 0.24 -8.41 -2.40
CA ASP A 65 -0.93 -9.24 -2.71
C ASP A 65 -2.01 -8.38 -3.38
N LEU A 66 -1.81 -8.14 -4.68
CA LEU A 66 -2.73 -7.37 -5.51
C LEU A 66 -3.34 -8.28 -6.59
N PRO A 67 -4.63 -8.11 -6.90
CA PRO A 67 -5.23 -8.82 -8.04
C PRO A 67 -4.49 -8.45 -9.33
N GLU A 68 -4.36 -9.40 -10.24
CA GLU A 68 -3.50 -9.31 -11.42
C GLU A 68 -3.73 -8.03 -12.25
N SER A 69 -5.00 -7.65 -12.45
CA SER A 69 -5.37 -6.42 -13.16
C SER A 69 -4.83 -5.15 -12.49
N LEU A 70 -4.94 -5.07 -11.16
CA LEU A 70 -4.46 -3.94 -10.38
C LEU A 70 -2.93 -3.93 -10.34
N ARG A 71 -2.31 -5.10 -10.18
CA ARG A 71 -0.85 -5.26 -10.27
C ARG A 71 -0.33 -4.79 -11.63
N GLN A 72 -0.96 -5.17 -12.75
CA GLN A 72 -0.52 -4.67 -14.05
C GLN A 72 -0.68 -3.16 -14.20
N ALA A 73 -1.79 -2.59 -13.70
CA ALA A 73 -2.00 -1.14 -13.73
C ALA A 73 -0.91 -0.39 -12.95
N TRP A 74 -0.61 -0.84 -11.72
CA TRP A 74 0.47 -0.28 -10.91
C TRP A 74 1.85 -0.49 -11.54
N GLY A 75 2.14 -1.67 -12.10
CA GLY A 75 3.41 -1.94 -12.78
C GLY A 75 3.67 -0.97 -13.92
N ARG A 76 2.66 -0.75 -14.78
CA ARG A 76 2.73 0.25 -15.87
C ARG A 76 2.95 1.66 -15.32
N MET A 77 2.23 2.03 -14.26
CA MET A 77 2.26 3.38 -13.72
C MET A 77 3.56 3.72 -12.97
N LEU A 78 4.04 2.78 -12.17
CA LEU A 78 5.32 2.88 -11.47
C LEU A 78 6.49 2.86 -12.46
N LYS A 79 6.25 2.62 -13.75
CA LYS A 79 7.28 2.33 -14.76
C LYS A 79 8.25 1.28 -14.24
N VAL A 80 7.73 0.30 -13.50
CA VAL A 80 8.46 -0.93 -13.23
C VAL A 80 8.41 -1.64 -14.56
N GLU A 81 9.37 -1.32 -15.42
CA GLU A 81 9.59 -2.03 -16.67
C GLU A 81 9.84 -3.48 -16.28
N ALA A 82 8.77 -4.29 -16.25
CA ALA A 82 8.94 -5.70 -16.52
C ALA A 82 9.62 -5.72 -17.89
N PRO A 83 10.85 -6.23 -18.02
CA PRO A 83 11.46 -6.35 -19.32
C PRO A 83 10.48 -7.19 -20.15
N VAL A 84 9.86 -6.55 -21.13
CA VAL A 84 9.19 -7.23 -22.23
C VAL A 84 10.32 -7.91 -22.99
N GLY A 85 10.61 -9.14 -22.60
CA GLY A 85 11.47 -10.10 -23.30
C GLY A 85 10.63 -11.27 -23.75
#